data_AF-A0A8K0H803-F1
#
_entry.id   AF-A0A8K0H803-F1
#
_cell.length_a   1.000
_cell.length_b   1.000
_cell.length_c   1.000
_cell.angle_alpha   90.00
_cell.angle_beta   90.00
_cell.angle_gamma   90.00
#
_symmetry.space_group_name_H-M   'P 1'
#
loop_
_entity.id
_entity.type
_entity.pdbx_description
1 polymer ?
#
loop_
_entity_poly.entity_id
_entity_poly.type
_entity_poly.pdbx_seq_one_letter_code
_entity_poly.pdbx_strand_id
1 'polypeptide(L)'
;MEESEANSMITGEGNSNGLQEYPIQARLEETNQLIKKLSEEKLDTAEKVKERTSERDYIGNRLEILMKYREVEMRDRIGQVIKTLDILEVRADKLNFANNAYQQKPINASFSKPEIDYHKVHYRMIHGTHSIAKEKQLLREIKASQNAPDHDTSLSMQQLNYPTCWWHRSLGYETDPKKAKDGLTEVKQHELERDTTIANATVKGRIWNSMGSKSALQHQIKALRIELDELRKKLLEIRSNITRLKNQLRAADKGIDCFKKQYEVIDGKKVKAHLQLHALIEGTTK
;
A
#
# COMPACT_ATOMS: atom_id res chain seq x y z
N MET A 1 -7.10 82.58 -94.14
CA MET A 1 -8.34 83.31 -93.86
C MET A 1 -9.22 82.36 -93.11
N GLU A 2 -9.11 82.39 -91.77
CA GLU A 2 -10.06 83.09 -90.87
C GLU A 2 -11.26 82.17 -90.58
N GLU A 3 -11.82 81.99 -89.39
CA GLU A 3 -11.49 82.19 -87.96
C GLU A 3 -12.72 81.62 -87.20
N SER A 4 -12.66 81.57 -85.86
CA SER A 4 -13.71 81.24 -84.87
C SER A 4 -13.89 79.75 -84.52
N GLU A 5 -13.37 79.27 -83.38
CA GLU A 5 -13.78 79.48 -81.97
C GLU A 5 -15.07 78.76 -81.55
N ALA A 6 -14.93 77.74 -80.70
CA ALA A 6 -15.85 77.48 -79.59
C ALA A 6 -15.13 76.65 -78.50
N ASN A 7 -14.80 77.32 -77.42
CA ASN A 7 -14.38 76.78 -76.13
C ASN A 7 -15.37 75.74 -75.58
N SER A 8 -14.86 74.68 -74.97
CA SER A 8 -15.52 74.02 -73.84
C SER A 8 -14.47 73.49 -72.87
N MET A 9 -14.18 74.36 -71.91
CA MET A 9 -13.42 74.13 -70.70
C MET A 9 -14.40 73.51 -69.70
N ILE A 10 -14.36 72.19 -69.51
CA ILE A 10 -14.97 71.55 -68.35
C ILE A 10 -13.82 71.13 -67.43
N THR A 11 -13.66 71.94 -66.41
CA THR A 11 -12.85 71.73 -65.23
C THR A 11 -13.24 70.40 -64.58
N GLY A 12 -12.43 69.37 -64.82
CA GLY A 12 -12.38 68.20 -63.96
C GLY A 12 -11.72 68.60 -62.65
N GLU A 13 -12.51 69.09 -61.70
CA GLU A 13 -12.12 69.10 -60.30
C GLU A 13 -11.93 67.63 -59.87
N GLY A 14 -10.68 67.19 -59.95
CA GLY A 14 -10.24 65.92 -59.42
C GLY A 14 -10.51 65.89 -57.92
N ASN A 15 -11.55 65.14 -57.56
CA ASN A 15 -11.84 64.70 -56.21
C ASN A 15 -10.66 63.82 -55.72
N SER A 16 -9.62 64.45 -55.17
CA SER A 16 -8.38 63.81 -54.73
C SER A 16 -8.52 63.10 -53.37
N ASN A 17 -9.69 63.13 -52.75
CA ASN A 17 -9.95 62.48 -51.45
C ASN A 17 -10.11 60.96 -51.54
N GLY A 18 -10.45 60.40 -52.71
CA GLY A 18 -10.71 58.95 -52.86
C GLY A 18 -9.47 58.05 -52.86
N LEU A 19 -8.27 58.59 -53.06
CA LEU A 19 -7.03 57.81 -53.16
C LEU A 19 -6.33 57.59 -51.81
N GLN A 20 -6.65 58.40 -50.78
CA GLN A 20 -6.05 58.30 -49.45
C GLN A 20 -6.91 57.55 -48.42
N GLU A 21 -8.23 57.42 -48.65
CA GLU A 21 -9.15 56.63 -47.81
C GLU A 21 -9.03 55.11 -48.05
N TYR A 22 -8.85 54.69 -49.30
CA TYR A 22 -8.78 53.27 -49.69
C TYR A 22 -7.69 52.46 -48.94
N PRO A 23 -6.45 52.98 -48.76
CA PRO A 23 -5.41 52.31 -48.01
C PRO A 23 -5.67 52.20 -46.50
N ILE A 24 -6.49 53.09 -45.93
CA ILE A 24 -6.81 53.08 -44.50
C ILE A 24 -7.96 52.11 -44.24
N GLN A 25 -8.97 52.12 -45.10
CA GLN A 25 -10.11 51.21 -45.03
C GLN A 25 -9.67 49.74 -45.19
N ALA A 26 -8.74 49.47 -46.11
CA ALA A 26 -8.13 48.14 -46.23
C ALA A 26 -7.41 47.70 -44.94
N ARG A 27 -6.62 48.59 -44.31
CA ARG A 27 -5.91 48.30 -43.05
C ARG A 27 -6.86 48.08 -41.86
N LEU A 28 -7.98 48.79 -41.81
CA LEU A 28 -9.03 48.58 -40.81
C LEU A 28 -9.64 47.18 -40.96
N GLU A 29 -9.97 46.78 -42.18
CA GLU A 29 -10.53 45.46 -42.47
C GLU A 29 -9.54 44.34 -42.11
N GLU A 30 -8.27 44.47 -42.51
CA GLU A 30 -7.20 43.53 -42.14
C GLU A 30 -7.04 43.40 -40.61
N THR A 31 -7.07 44.53 -39.89
CA THR A 31 -6.92 44.53 -38.42
C THR A 31 -8.14 43.89 -37.73
N ASN A 32 -9.35 44.14 -38.24
CA ASN A 32 -10.57 43.49 -37.75
C ASN A 32 -10.56 41.98 -37.99
N GLN A 33 -10.13 41.55 -39.18
CA GLN A 33 -9.97 40.12 -39.48
C GLN A 33 -8.94 39.45 -38.57
N LEU A 34 -7.82 40.13 -38.28
CA LEU A 34 -6.83 39.66 -37.31
C LEU A 34 -7.41 39.50 -35.90
N ILE A 35 -8.18 40.49 -35.42
CA ILE A 35 -8.85 40.43 -34.11
C ILE A 35 -9.83 39.26 -34.05
N LYS A 36 -10.60 39.06 -35.12
CA LYS A 36 -11.55 37.94 -35.23
C LYS A 36 -10.82 36.60 -35.13
N LYS A 37 -9.76 36.41 -35.93
CA LYS A 37 -8.93 35.21 -35.92
C LYS A 37 -8.31 34.94 -34.56
N LEU A 38 -7.74 35.96 -33.91
CA LEU A 38 -7.17 35.83 -32.56
C LEU A 38 -8.24 35.47 -31.52
N SER A 39 -9.48 35.93 -31.70
CA SER A 39 -10.60 35.60 -30.81
C SER A 39 -11.01 34.14 -30.94
N GLU A 40 -11.04 33.61 -32.17
CA GLU A 40 -11.29 32.20 -32.46
C GLU A 40 -10.18 31.30 -31.89
N GLU A 41 -8.91 31.66 -32.13
CA GLU A 41 -7.75 30.94 -31.57
C GLU A 41 -7.75 30.95 -30.03
N LYS A 42 -8.15 32.06 -29.41
CA LYS A 42 -8.27 32.18 -27.95
C LYS A 42 -9.34 31.23 -27.40
N LEU A 43 -10.46 31.10 -28.09
CA LEU A 43 -11.57 30.22 -27.69
C LEU A 43 -11.18 28.75 -27.82
N ASP A 44 -10.55 28.35 -28.93
CA ASP A 44 -10.00 27.01 -29.12
C ASP A 44 -8.96 26.64 -28.05
N THR A 45 -8.05 27.58 -27.71
CA THR A 45 -7.06 27.35 -26.65
C THR A 45 -7.73 27.18 -25.28
N ALA A 46 -8.77 27.97 -24.98
CA ALA A 46 -9.52 27.85 -23.72
C ALA A 46 -10.24 26.49 -23.61
N GLU A 47 -10.80 25.99 -24.71
CA GLU A 47 -11.45 24.69 -24.76
C GLU A 47 -10.44 23.56 -24.51
N LYS A 48 -9.25 23.62 -25.11
CA LYS A 48 -8.14 22.69 -24.84
C LYS A 48 -7.69 22.70 -23.38
N VAL A 49 -7.64 23.87 -22.74
CA VAL A 49 -7.35 23.97 -21.30
C VAL A 49 -8.41 23.25 -20.48
N LYS A 50 -9.70 23.47 -20.80
CA LYS A 50 -10.83 22.85 -20.08
C LYS A 50 -10.83 21.33 -20.23
N GLU A 51 -10.61 20.83 -21.44
CA GLU A 51 -10.52 19.40 -21.73
C GLU A 51 -9.37 18.76 -20.94
N ARG A 52 -8.16 19.32 -21.04
CA ARG A 52 -7.00 18.81 -20.29
C ARG A 52 -7.15 18.89 -18.79
N THR A 53 -7.83 19.91 -18.27
CA THR A 53 -8.15 20.00 -16.83
C THR A 53 -9.07 18.86 -16.41
N SER A 54 -10.08 18.55 -17.22
CA SER A 54 -11.01 17.44 -16.95
C SER A 54 -10.29 16.08 -16.97
N GLU A 55 -9.40 15.86 -17.94
CA GLU A 55 -8.55 14.66 -17.98
C GLU A 55 -7.64 14.56 -16.75
N ARG A 56 -7.00 15.66 -16.38
CA ARG A 56 -6.12 15.78 -15.22
C ARG A 56 -6.87 15.40 -13.94
N ASP A 57 -8.09 15.90 -13.77
CA ASP A 57 -8.92 15.60 -12.60
C ASP A 57 -9.38 14.14 -12.58
N TYR A 58 -9.75 13.57 -13.73
CA TYR A 58 -10.05 12.14 -13.85
C TYR A 58 -8.84 11.27 -13.45
N ILE A 59 -7.65 11.60 -13.94
CA ILE A 59 -6.41 10.89 -13.60
C ILE A 59 -6.11 11.03 -12.11
N GLY A 60 -6.27 12.23 -11.56
CA GLY A 60 -6.08 12.53 -10.13
C GLY A 60 -6.98 11.67 -9.24
N ASN A 61 -8.29 11.66 -9.52
CA ASN A 61 -9.25 10.84 -8.80
C ASN A 61 -8.92 9.36 -8.87
N ARG A 62 -8.55 8.85 -10.05
CA ARG A 62 -8.17 7.44 -10.23
C ARG A 62 -6.89 7.08 -9.45
N LEU A 63 -5.91 7.98 -9.44
CA LEU A 63 -4.68 7.83 -8.66
C LEU A 63 -4.96 7.78 -7.17
N GLU A 64 -5.81 8.68 -6.68
CA GLU A 64 -6.22 8.76 -5.27
C GLU A 64 -6.91 7.46 -4.83
N ILE A 65 -7.86 6.96 -5.61
CA ILE A 65 -8.57 5.70 -5.33
C ILE A 65 -7.57 4.52 -5.22
N LEU A 66 -6.64 4.41 -6.17
CA LEU A 66 -5.65 3.32 -6.15
C LEU A 66 -4.72 3.40 -4.94
N MET A 67 -4.27 4.59 -4.58
CA MET A 67 -3.38 4.78 -3.44
C MET A 67 -4.10 4.56 -2.10
N LYS A 68 -5.30 5.13 -1.92
CA LYS A 68 -6.02 5.10 -0.63
C LYS A 68 -6.62 3.73 -0.32
N TYR A 69 -7.25 3.09 -1.31
CA TYR A 69 -7.99 1.87 -1.07
C TYR A 69 -7.18 0.65 -1.49
N ARG A 70 -6.79 0.55 -2.76
CA ARG A 70 -6.20 -0.70 -3.28
C ARG A 70 -4.79 -0.96 -2.77
N GLU A 71 -3.88 0.02 -2.76
CA GLU A 71 -2.51 -0.24 -2.32
C GLU A 71 -2.43 -0.55 -0.81
N VAL A 72 -3.19 0.20 0.00
CA VAL A 72 -3.25 0.02 1.46
C VAL A 72 -3.88 -1.32 1.80
N GLU A 73 -5.05 -1.64 1.24
CA GLU A 73 -5.74 -2.93 1.46
C GLU A 73 -4.83 -4.12 1.11
N MET A 74 -4.11 -4.04 -0.01
CA MET A 74 -3.20 -5.10 -0.42
C MET A 74 -2.01 -5.26 0.52
N ARG A 75 -1.49 -4.14 1.06
CA ARG A 75 -0.42 -4.17 2.06
C ARG A 75 -0.89 -4.80 3.37
N ASP A 76 -2.10 -4.46 3.80
CA ASP A 76 -2.68 -5.02 5.02
C ASP A 76 -2.92 -6.52 4.89
N ARG A 77 -3.47 -6.96 3.74
CA ARG A 77 -3.65 -8.37 3.45
C ARG A 77 -2.34 -9.14 3.42
N ILE A 78 -1.31 -8.60 2.76
CA ILE A 78 0.05 -9.18 2.79
C ILE A 78 0.54 -9.30 4.24
N GLY A 79 0.35 -8.25 5.05
CA GLY A 79 0.73 -8.26 6.46
C GLY A 79 0.01 -9.35 7.27
N GLN A 80 -1.28 -9.59 7.01
CA GLN A 80 -2.05 -10.66 7.65
C GLN A 80 -1.55 -12.06 7.25
N VAL A 81 -1.26 -12.26 5.97
CA VAL A 81 -0.72 -13.53 5.47
C VAL A 81 0.66 -13.82 6.09
N ILE A 82 1.55 -12.82 6.15
CA ILE A 82 2.87 -12.97 6.79
C ILE A 82 2.72 -13.34 8.26
N LYS A 83 1.90 -12.63 9.03
CA LYS A 83 1.65 -12.97 10.44
C LYS A 83 1.14 -14.39 10.61
N THR A 84 0.23 -14.82 9.74
CA THR A 84 -0.33 -16.18 9.79
C THR A 84 0.75 -17.21 9.46
N LEU A 85 1.56 -16.94 8.44
CA LEU A 85 2.68 -17.79 8.03
C LEU A 85 3.70 -17.95 9.16
N ASP A 86 4.14 -16.85 9.78
CA ASP A 86 5.09 -16.86 10.91
C ASP A 86 4.59 -17.76 12.05
N ILE A 87 3.29 -17.64 12.40
CA ILE A 87 2.70 -18.46 13.46
C ILE A 87 2.69 -19.96 13.06
N LEU A 88 2.35 -20.28 11.81
CA LEU A 88 2.33 -21.66 11.34
C LEU A 88 3.74 -22.27 11.25
N GLU A 89 4.74 -21.48 10.88
CA GLU A 89 6.14 -21.90 10.86
C GLU A 89 6.65 -22.22 12.26
N VAL A 90 6.39 -21.35 13.24
CA VAL A 90 6.71 -21.62 14.64
C VAL A 90 6.01 -22.89 15.15
N ARG A 91 4.76 -23.14 14.74
CA ARG A 91 4.04 -24.38 15.09
C ARG A 91 4.68 -25.60 14.44
N ALA A 92 5.09 -25.51 13.17
CA ALA A 92 5.77 -26.59 12.47
C ALA A 92 7.14 -26.92 13.10
N ASP A 93 7.91 -25.91 13.50
CA ASP A 93 9.21 -26.09 14.15
C ASP A 93 9.07 -26.76 15.52
N LYS A 94 8.10 -26.34 16.33
CA LYS A 94 7.78 -26.99 17.61
C LYS A 94 7.40 -28.45 17.42
N LEU A 95 6.61 -28.76 16.39
CA LEU A 95 6.22 -30.13 16.05
C LEU A 95 7.42 -30.97 15.61
N ASN A 96 8.33 -30.39 14.80
CA ASN A 96 9.56 -31.07 14.38
C ASN A 96 10.51 -31.31 15.57
N PHE A 97 10.67 -30.33 16.46
CA PHE A 97 11.46 -30.46 17.68
C PHE A 97 10.94 -31.59 18.58
N ALA A 98 9.62 -31.60 18.84
CA ALA A 98 8.98 -32.66 19.60
C ALA A 98 9.24 -34.02 18.95
N ASN A 99 8.98 -34.17 17.66
CA ASN A 99 9.20 -35.43 16.95
C ASN A 99 10.66 -35.93 17.04
N ASN A 100 11.64 -35.03 16.88
CA ASN A 100 13.06 -35.39 16.95
C ASN A 100 13.49 -35.78 18.37
N ALA A 101 12.94 -35.14 19.41
CA ALA A 101 13.21 -35.49 20.80
C ALA A 101 12.75 -36.92 21.16
N TYR A 102 11.72 -37.43 20.48
CA TYR A 102 11.18 -38.79 20.68
C TYR A 102 11.79 -39.86 19.77
N GLN A 103 12.64 -39.51 18.79
CA GLN A 103 13.32 -40.49 17.93
C GLN A 103 14.58 -41.12 18.55
N GLN A 104 14.87 -40.90 19.84
CA GLN A 104 15.89 -41.68 20.54
C GLN A 104 15.46 -43.16 20.62
N LYS A 105 15.98 -43.97 19.68
CA LYS A 105 15.96 -45.44 19.52
C LYS A 105 14.68 -46.19 19.93
N PRO A 106 14.09 -47.03 19.06
CA PRO A 106 13.11 -48.00 19.51
C PRO A 106 13.77 -48.84 20.61
N ILE A 107 13.10 -48.94 21.77
CA ILE A 107 13.50 -49.87 22.82
C ILE A 107 13.29 -51.25 22.21
N ASN A 108 14.37 -51.84 21.69
CA ASN A 108 14.42 -53.26 21.41
C ASN A 108 14.00 -53.95 22.70
N ALA A 109 12.88 -54.67 22.63
CA ALA A 109 12.29 -55.41 23.72
C ALA A 109 13.20 -56.58 24.10
N SER A 110 14.28 -56.30 24.84
CA SER A 110 15.15 -57.33 25.42
C SER A 110 15.95 -56.75 26.59
N PHE A 111 15.29 -56.45 27.71
CA PHE A 111 16.02 -56.26 28.98
C PHE A 111 15.32 -57.07 30.07
N SER A 112 15.81 -58.29 30.24
CA SER A 112 15.65 -59.05 31.46
C SER A 112 16.55 -58.43 32.54
N LYS A 113 15.93 -58.13 33.70
CA LYS A 113 16.44 -57.53 34.96
C LYS A 113 16.47 -55.99 35.06
N PRO A 114 16.11 -55.45 36.26
CA PRO A 114 15.90 -54.01 36.47
C PRO A 114 17.22 -53.36 36.88
N GLU A 115 18.09 -53.06 35.92
CA GLU A 115 19.22 -52.17 36.17
C GLU A 115 18.82 -50.76 35.72
N ILE A 116 18.68 -49.86 36.69
CA ILE A 116 18.26 -48.48 36.46
C ILE A 116 19.41 -47.75 35.77
N ASP A 117 19.26 -47.54 34.47
CA ASP A 117 20.17 -46.73 33.66
C ASP A 117 20.16 -45.27 34.14
N TYR A 118 21.23 -44.87 34.83
CA TYR A 118 21.41 -43.54 35.41
C TYR A 118 21.39 -42.42 34.36
N HIS A 119 21.70 -42.72 33.09
CA HIS A 119 21.60 -41.75 32.00
C HIS A 119 20.15 -41.49 31.56
N LYS A 120 19.25 -42.47 31.72
CA LYS A 120 17.80 -42.30 31.50
C LYS A 120 17.10 -41.55 32.64
N VAL A 121 17.63 -41.64 33.87
CA VAL A 121 17.12 -40.86 35.00
C VAL A 121 17.39 -39.37 34.77
N HIS A 122 18.57 -39.03 34.27
CA HIS A 122 18.94 -37.64 33.98
C HIS A 122 18.03 -36.97 32.94
N TYR A 123 17.53 -37.74 31.95
CA TYR A 123 16.60 -37.25 30.95
C TYR A 123 15.14 -37.16 31.43
N ARG A 124 14.79 -37.73 32.59
CA ARG A 124 13.45 -37.57 33.19
C ARG A 124 13.38 -36.41 34.17
N MET A 125 14.51 -35.98 34.73
CA MET A 125 14.67 -34.78 35.56
C MET A 125 14.57 -33.48 34.73
N ILE A 126 13.54 -33.36 33.89
CA ILE A 126 13.30 -32.17 33.04
C ILE A 126 12.72 -31.02 33.88
N HIS A 127 12.17 -31.31 35.06
CA HIS A 127 11.73 -30.28 35.99
C HIS A 127 12.84 -30.07 37.03
N GLY A 128 13.29 -28.83 37.21
CA GLY A 128 14.39 -28.44 38.12
C GLY A 128 14.18 -28.74 39.61
N THR A 129 13.27 -29.64 39.96
CA THR A 129 13.10 -30.20 41.30
C THR A 129 14.16 -31.27 41.53
N HIS A 130 15.15 -30.97 42.36
CA HIS A 130 16.31 -31.83 42.66
C HIS A 130 15.97 -33.05 43.55
N SER A 131 14.74 -33.58 43.50
CA SER A 131 14.28 -34.67 44.37
C SER A 131 13.44 -35.69 43.62
N ILE A 132 13.96 -36.93 43.58
CA ILE A 132 13.30 -38.13 43.06
C ILE A 132 11.90 -38.35 43.66
N ALA A 133 11.67 -37.92 44.91
CA ALA A 133 10.37 -38.06 45.56
C ALA A 133 9.29 -37.18 44.90
N LYS A 134 9.63 -35.92 44.58
CA LYS A 134 8.74 -34.98 43.89
C LYS A 134 8.44 -35.46 42.47
N GLU A 135 9.43 -36.02 41.80
CA GLU A 135 9.27 -36.55 40.45
C GLU A 135 8.38 -37.80 40.41
N LYS A 136 8.50 -38.67 41.42
CA LYS A 136 7.58 -39.81 41.62
C LYS A 136 6.16 -39.38 41.98
N GLN A 137 5.98 -38.23 42.61
CA GLN A 137 4.65 -37.68 42.90
C GLN A 137 4.01 -37.13 41.63
N LEU A 138 4.74 -36.33 40.85
CA LEU A 138 4.33 -35.84 39.52
C LEU A 138 3.90 -36.99 38.59
N LEU A 139 4.68 -38.08 38.55
CA LEU A 139 4.31 -39.26 37.74
C LEU A 139 2.98 -39.91 38.16
N ARG A 140 2.61 -39.83 39.45
CA ARG A 140 1.32 -40.33 39.94
C ARG A 140 0.18 -39.38 39.58
N GLU A 141 0.40 -38.08 39.71
CA GLU A 141 -0.56 -37.03 39.33
C GLU A 141 -0.86 -37.08 37.81
N ILE A 142 0.17 -37.28 36.99
CA ILE A 142 0.03 -37.47 35.54
C ILE A 142 -0.81 -38.71 35.23
N LYS A 143 -0.53 -39.86 35.85
CA LYS A 143 -1.34 -41.08 35.68
C LYS A 143 -2.80 -40.90 36.13
N ALA A 144 -3.05 -40.13 37.18
CA ALA A 144 -4.40 -39.84 37.65
C ALA A 144 -5.16 -38.93 36.66
N SER A 145 -4.48 -37.93 36.08
CA SER A 145 -5.05 -37.01 35.10
C SER A 145 -5.39 -37.67 33.75
N GLN A 146 -4.77 -38.80 33.42
CA GLN A 146 -5.06 -39.61 32.22
C GLN A 146 -6.43 -40.33 32.27
N ASN A 147 -7.01 -40.50 33.46
CA ASN A 147 -8.30 -41.18 33.65
C ASN A 147 -9.48 -40.20 33.70
N ALA A 148 -9.24 -38.90 33.57
CA ALA A 148 -10.30 -37.89 33.51
C ALA A 148 -10.89 -37.84 32.08
N PRO A 149 -12.20 -37.60 31.92
CA PRO A 149 -12.83 -37.52 30.61
C PRO A 149 -12.18 -36.40 29.78
N ASP A 150 -11.95 -36.69 28.50
CA ASP A 150 -11.35 -35.77 27.52
C ASP A 150 -12.20 -34.49 27.41
N HIS A 151 -11.89 -33.50 28.24
CA HIS A 151 -12.18 -32.12 27.90
C HIS A 151 -11.12 -31.67 26.91
N ASP A 152 -11.60 -31.21 25.76
CA ASP A 152 -10.85 -30.64 24.64
C ASP A 152 -9.89 -29.54 25.14
N THR A 153 -8.71 -29.96 25.59
CA THR A 153 -7.65 -29.07 26.08
C THR A 153 -6.72 -28.72 24.93
N SER A 154 -7.29 -28.41 23.76
CA SER A 154 -6.56 -27.80 22.66
C SER A 154 -6.44 -26.28 22.91
N LEU A 155 -5.89 -25.90 24.07
CA LEU A 155 -5.49 -24.51 24.30
C LEU A 155 -4.44 -24.16 23.24
N SER A 156 -4.78 -23.21 22.35
CA SER A 156 -3.89 -22.73 21.31
C SER A 156 -2.62 -22.18 21.96
N MET A 157 -1.45 -22.47 21.40
CA MET A 157 -0.18 -21.88 21.85
C MET A 157 -0.21 -20.33 21.91
N GLN A 158 -1.14 -19.66 21.20
CA GLN A 158 -1.39 -18.24 21.38
C GLN A 158 -2.03 -17.91 22.73
N GLN A 159 -2.98 -18.70 23.22
CA GLN A 159 -3.58 -18.53 24.55
C GLN A 159 -2.57 -18.79 25.67
N LEU A 160 -1.55 -19.62 25.42
CA LEU A 160 -0.46 -19.90 26.37
C LEU A 160 0.68 -18.87 26.33
N ASN A 161 0.99 -18.27 25.17
CA ASN A 161 2.08 -17.28 25.03
C ASN A 161 1.62 -15.83 25.27
N TYR A 162 0.35 -15.51 25.03
CA TYR A 162 -0.16 -14.15 25.14
C TYR A 162 -0.07 -13.58 26.56
N PRO A 163 -0.39 -14.33 27.64
CA PRO A 163 -0.22 -13.84 29.00
C PRO A 163 1.25 -13.58 29.33
N THR A 164 2.14 -14.54 29.07
CA THR A 164 3.57 -14.43 29.41
C THR A 164 4.24 -13.24 28.71
N CYS A 165 3.96 -13.02 27.41
CA CYS A 165 4.50 -11.87 26.68
C CYS A 165 3.95 -10.52 27.15
N TRP A 166 2.66 -10.46 27.50
CA TRP A 166 2.03 -9.24 28.02
C TRP A 166 2.62 -8.87 29.39
N TRP A 167 2.79 -9.85 30.28
CA TRP A 167 3.35 -9.64 31.61
C TRP A 167 4.83 -9.26 31.60
N HIS A 168 5.66 -9.87 30.75
CA HIS A 168 7.06 -9.47 30.56
C HIS A 168 7.20 -8.01 30.08
N ARG A 169 6.26 -7.56 29.24
CA ARG A 169 6.24 -6.16 28.78
C ARG A 169 5.77 -5.21 29.88
N SER A 170 4.77 -5.58 30.68
CA SER A 170 4.24 -4.76 31.79
C SER A 170 5.24 -4.59 32.94
N LEU A 171 6.01 -5.64 33.27
CA LEU A 171 7.06 -5.58 34.31
C LEU A 171 8.22 -4.63 33.97
N GLY A 172 8.51 -4.41 32.68
CA GLY A 172 9.56 -3.49 32.23
C GLY A 172 9.26 -2.01 32.51
N TYR A 173 8.02 -1.67 32.86
CA TYR A 173 7.60 -0.30 33.19
C TYR A 173 7.18 -0.13 34.67
N GLU A 174 7.29 -1.19 35.49
CA GLU A 174 6.87 -1.14 36.89
C GLU A 174 7.96 -0.53 37.77
N THR A 175 7.61 0.52 38.50
CA THR A 175 8.57 1.32 39.31
C THR A 175 8.54 0.93 40.79
N ASP A 176 7.49 0.24 41.23
CA ASP A 176 7.36 -0.27 42.59
C ASP A 176 8.06 -1.63 42.75
N PRO A 177 9.11 -1.74 43.60
CA PRO A 177 9.88 -2.97 43.75
C PRO A 177 9.07 -4.14 44.33
N LYS A 178 7.99 -3.88 45.08
CA LYS A 178 7.11 -4.94 45.60
C LYS A 178 6.23 -5.51 44.50
N LYS A 179 5.63 -4.65 43.67
CA LYS A 179 4.81 -5.06 42.52
C LYS A 179 5.63 -5.76 41.44
N ALA A 180 6.84 -5.29 41.19
CA ALA A 180 7.76 -5.95 40.27
C ALA A 180 8.13 -7.37 40.74
N LYS A 181 8.34 -7.55 42.06
CA LYS A 181 8.61 -8.86 42.65
C LYS A 181 7.41 -9.80 42.56
N ASP A 182 6.22 -9.30 42.91
CA ASP A 182 4.97 -10.07 42.88
C ASP A 182 4.61 -10.49 41.44
N GLY A 183 4.72 -9.57 40.47
CA GLY A 183 4.51 -9.87 39.06
C GLY A 183 5.56 -10.82 38.47
N LEU A 184 6.81 -10.78 38.93
CA LEU A 184 7.83 -11.76 38.52
C LEU A 184 7.49 -13.18 39.02
N THR A 185 6.94 -13.32 40.22
CA THR A 185 6.44 -14.61 40.72
C THR A 185 5.26 -15.13 39.91
N GLU A 186 4.34 -14.24 39.50
CA GLU A 186 3.18 -14.59 38.67
C GLU A 186 3.60 -15.01 37.25
N VAL A 187 4.57 -14.31 36.65
CA VAL A 187 5.19 -14.72 35.37
C VAL A 187 5.82 -16.09 35.47
N LYS A 188 6.60 -16.36 36.52
CA LYS A 188 7.22 -17.68 36.73
C LYS A 188 6.19 -18.78 36.92
N GLN A 189 5.07 -18.47 37.59
CA GLN A 189 3.98 -19.42 37.76
C GLN A 189 3.29 -19.72 36.43
N HIS A 190 3.01 -18.72 35.61
CA HIS A 190 2.47 -18.92 34.26
C HIS A 190 3.44 -19.62 33.32
N GLU A 191 4.75 -19.38 33.45
CA GLU A 191 5.78 -20.13 32.73
C GLU A 191 5.79 -21.59 33.16
N LEU A 192 5.71 -21.88 34.47
CA LEU A 192 5.64 -23.23 35.00
C LEU A 192 4.36 -23.96 34.57
N GLU A 193 3.21 -23.30 34.62
CA GLU A 193 1.93 -23.83 34.13
C GLU A 193 2.00 -24.13 32.64
N ARG A 194 2.52 -23.20 31.84
CA ARG A 194 2.76 -23.40 30.41
C ARG A 194 3.66 -24.60 30.17
N ASP A 195 4.78 -24.71 30.88
CA ASP A 195 5.74 -25.77 30.70
C ASP A 195 5.16 -27.13 31.16
N THR A 196 4.31 -27.14 32.19
CA THR A 196 3.56 -28.32 32.65
C THR A 196 2.49 -28.73 31.64
N THR A 197 1.74 -27.78 31.08
CA THR A 197 0.77 -28.03 30.00
C THR A 197 1.47 -28.55 28.75
N ILE A 198 2.63 -27.99 28.39
CA ILE A 198 3.47 -28.48 27.29
C ILE A 198 3.91 -29.92 27.61
N ALA A 199 4.48 -30.19 28.78
CA ALA A 199 4.91 -31.54 29.17
C ALA A 199 3.75 -32.56 29.10
N ASN A 200 2.57 -32.20 29.61
CA ASN A 200 1.36 -33.02 29.53
C ASN A 200 0.88 -33.23 28.09
N ALA A 201 0.89 -32.19 27.26
CA ALA A 201 0.59 -32.27 25.82
C ALA A 201 1.63 -33.11 25.06
N THR A 202 2.88 -33.09 25.52
CA THR A 202 4.00 -33.84 24.92
C THR A 202 3.92 -35.33 25.29
N VAL A 203 3.47 -35.68 26.50
CA VAL A 203 3.10 -37.05 26.88
C VAL A 203 1.84 -37.52 26.13
N LYS A 204 0.87 -36.62 25.89
CA LYS A 204 -0.20 -36.82 24.90
C LYS A 204 0.33 -36.84 23.45
N GLY A 205 1.62 -36.61 23.19
CA GLY A 205 2.27 -36.56 21.88
C GLY A 205 2.18 -37.86 21.06
N ARG A 206 1.81 -38.99 21.67
CA ARG A 206 1.34 -40.16 20.90
C ARG A 206 0.13 -39.85 20.00
N ILE A 207 -0.68 -38.85 20.35
CA ILE A 207 -1.85 -38.35 19.60
C ILE A 207 -1.42 -37.40 18.47
N TRP A 208 -0.33 -36.65 18.64
CA TRP A 208 0.22 -35.73 17.61
C TRP A 208 0.93 -36.47 16.45
N ASN A 209 1.22 -37.76 16.62
CA ASN A 209 1.66 -38.65 15.55
C ASN A 209 0.54 -39.02 14.55
N SER A 210 -0.66 -38.46 14.68
CA SER A 210 -1.61 -38.40 13.57
C SER A 210 -0.90 -37.72 12.39
N MET A 211 -0.46 -38.52 11.40
CA MET A 211 0.18 -38.04 10.17
C MET A 211 -0.65 -36.96 9.45
N GLY A 212 -1.94 -36.86 9.75
CA GLY A 212 -2.84 -35.82 9.26
C GLY A 212 -2.46 -34.39 9.70
N SER A 213 -1.98 -34.18 10.93
CA SER A 213 -1.75 -32.82 11.44
C SER A 213 -0.49 -32.16 10.88
N LYS A 214 0.61 -32.92 10.69
CA LYS A 214 1.87 -32.39 10.12
C LYS A 214 1.73 -32.06 8.63
N SER A 215 1.16 -32.99 7.86
CA SER A 215 0.92 -32.82 6.43
C SER A 215 -0.05 -31.67 6.16
N ALA A 216 -1.14 -31.56 6.93
CA ALA A 216 -2.09 -30.46 6.84
C ALA A 216 -1.42 -29.09 7.11
N LEU A 217 -0.59 -28.98 8.16
CA LEU A 217 0.16 -27.75 8.45
C LEU A 217 1.13 -27.38 7.31
N GLN A 218 1.86 -28.35 6.77
CA GLN A 218 2.77 -28.11 5.63
C GLN A 218 2.00 -27.66 4.38
N HIS A 219 0.84 -28.27 4.09
CA HIS A 219 -0.02 -27.85 3.00
C HIS A 219 -0.54 -26.42 3.18
N GLN A 220 -0.95 -26.03 4.39
CA GLN A 220 -1.38 -24.67 4.70
C GLN A 220 -0.25 -23.65 4.53
N ILE A 221 0.94 -23.95 5.04
CA ILE A 221 2.14 -23.10 4.86
C ILE A 221 2.44 -22.91 3.37
N LYS A 222 2.41 -24.00 2.59
CA LYS A 222 2.64 -23.94 1.14
C LYS A 222 1.58 -23.09 0.43
N ALA A 223 0.31 -23.27 0.78
CA ALA A 223 -0.79 -22.49 0.21
C ALA A 223 -0.65 -20.99 0.51
N LEU A 224 -0.35 -20.62 1.75
CA LEU A 224 -0.14 -19.21 2.14
C LEU A 224 1.09 -18.58 1.48
N ARG A 225 2.16 -19.35 1.25
CA ARG A 225 3.33 -18.86 0.50
C ARG A 225 2.97 -18.54 -0.95
N ILE A 226 2.17 -19.38 -1.60
CA ILE A 226 1.67 -19.14 -2.96
C ILE A 226 0.78 -17.88 -2.97
N GLU A 227 -0.17 -17.78 -2.02
CA GLU A 227 -1.02 -16.59 -1.89
C GLU A 227 -0.19 -15.32 -1.68
N LEU A 228 0.82 -15.37 -0.81
CA LEU A 228 1.71 -14.25 -0.54
C LEU A 228 2.42 -13.76 -1.81
N ASP A 229 2.95 -14.68 -2.62
CA ASP A 229 3.63 -14.34 -3.87
C ASP A 229 2.68 -13.76 -4.91
N GLU A 230 1.45 -14.27 -5.01
CA GLU A 230 0.41 -13.69 -5.87
C GLU A 230 0.01 -12.28 -5.42
N LEU A 231 -0.18 -12.06 -4.13
CA LEU A 231 -0.48 -10.74 -3.57
C LEU A 231 0.66 -9.74 -3.83
N ARG A 232 1.93 -10.18 -3.69
CA ARG A 232 3.10 -9.36 -4.02
C ARG A 232 3.13 -8.96 -5.50
N LYS A 233 2.82 -9.89 -6.42
CA LYS A 233 2.71 -9.58 -7.86
C LYS A 233 1.63 -8.54 -8.13
N LYS A 234 0.44 -8.71 -7.56
CA LYS A 234 -0.66 -7.74 -7.69
C LYS A 234 -0.30 -6.37 -7.10
N LEU A 235 0.42 -6.32 -5.98
CA LEU A 235 0.91 -5.07 -5.40
C LEU A 235 1.91 -4.35 -6.33
N LEU A 236 2.80 -5.10 -6.98
CA LEU A 236 3.72 -4.53 -7.98
C LEU A 236 2.97 -3.93 -9.17
N GLU A 237 1.93 -4.59 -9.65
CA GLU A 237 1.06 -4.08 -10.72
C GLU A 237 0.31 -2.80 -10.30
N ILE A 238 -0.21 -2.75 -9.08
CA ILE A 238 -0.83 -1.53 -8.54
C ILE A 238 0.19 -0.38 -8.49
N ARG A 239 1.42 -0.64 -8.04
CA ARG A 239 2.49 0.36 -7.97
C ARG A 239 2.95 0.84 -9.35
N SER A 240 3.02 -0.05 -10.34
CA SER A 240 3.34 0.35 -11.72
C SER A 240 2.22 1.22 -12.30
N ASN A 241 0.95 0.88 -12.03
CA ASN A 241 -0.20 1.69 -12.41
C ASN A 241 -0.18 3.07 -11.74
N ILE A 242 0.10 3.16 -10.43
CA ILE A 242 0.27 4.41 -9.70
C ILE A 242 1.36 5.28 -10.35
N THR A 243 2.52 4.68 -10.67
CA THR A 243 3.63 5.38 -11.30
C THR A 243 3.25 5.91 -12.69
N ARG A 244 2.55 5.10 -13.50
CA ARG A 244 2.03 5.51 -14.79
C ARG A 244 1.06 6.69 -14.66
N LEU A 245 0.11 6.64 -13.74
CA LEU A 245 -0.84 7.73 -13.51
C LEU A 245 -0.16 9.01 -13.03
N LYS A 246 0.84 8.92 -12.14
CA LYS A 246 1.66 10.07 -11.73
C LYS A 246 2.37 10.72 -12.92
N ASN A 247 2.88 9.93 -13.86
CA ASN A 247 3.50 10.44 -15.08
C ASN A 247 2.47 11.13 -15.99
N GLN A 248 1.30 10.52 -16.18
CA GLN A 248 0.21 11.11 -16.95
C GLN A 248 -0.29 12.42 -16.33
N LEU A 249 -0.42 12.48 -15.00
CA LEU A 249 -0.82 13.68 -14.27
C LEU A 249 0.19 14.82 -14.52
N ARG A 250 1.49 14.54 -14.37
CA ARG A 250 2.55 15.52 -14.67
C ARG A 250 2.55 15.98 -16.12
N ALA A 251 2.25 15.08 -17.06
CA ALA A 251 2.14 15.44 -18.47
C ALA A 251 0.93 16.35 -18.73
N ALA A 252 -0.22 16.06 -18.10
CA ALA A 252 -1.42 16.89 -18.19
C ALA A 252 -1.18 18.28 -17.58
N ASP A 253 -0.56 18.38 -16.39
CA ASP A 253 -0.22 19.65 -15.76
C ASP A 253 0.68 20.51 -16.68
N LYS A 254 1.73 19.90 -17.26
CA LYS A 254 2.59 20.59 -18.24
C LYS A 254 1.84 21.04 -19.49
N GLY A 255 0.89 20.24 -19.97
CA GLY A 255 0.05 20.58 -21.11
C GLY A 255 -0.86 21.78 -20.82
N ILE A 256 -1.49 21.79 -19.65
CA ILE A 256 -2.31 22.91 -19.16
C ILE A 256 -1.46 24.18 -19.08
N ASP A 257 -0.26 24.12 -18.51
CA ASP A 257 0.65 25.27 -18.42
C ASP A 257 1.08 25.78 -19.80
N CYS A 258 1.31 24.87 -20.75
CA CYS A 258 1.62 25.24 -22.14
C CYS A 258 0.46 26.01 -22.78
N PHE A 259 -0.77 25.50 -22.66
CA PHE A 259 -1.94 26.17 -23.21
C PHE A 259 -2.26 27.49 -22.53
N LYS A 260 -2.05 27.61 -21.20
CA LYS A 260 -2.18 28.89 -20.49
C LYS A 260 -1.19 29.94 -21.03
N LYS A 261 0.07 29.57 -21.25
CA LYS A 261 1.06 30.47 -21.87
C LYS A 261 0.67 30.88 -23.29
N GLN A 262 0.14 29.94 -24.08
CA GLN A 262 -0.38 30.26 -25.42
C GLN A 262 -1.55 31.25 -25.35
N TYR A 263 -2.46 31.04 -24.40
CA TYR A 263 -3.58 31.95 -24.15
C TYR A 263 -3.13 33.37 -23.84
N GLU A 264 -2.13 33.54 -22.96
CA GLU A 264 -1.53 34.84 -22.62
C GLU A 264 -0.90 35.52 -23.85
N VAL A 265 -0.20 34.75 -24.69
CA VAL A 265 0.40 35.29 -25.93
C VAL A 265 -0.68 35.76 -26.91
N ILE A 266 -1.75 34.98 -27.10
CA ILE A 266 -2.87 35.34 -27.98
C ILE A 266 -3.57 36.59 -27.44
N ASP A 267 -3.80 36.66 -26.12
CA ASP A 267 -4.43 37.83 -25.49
C ASP A 267 -3.59 39.10 -25.67
N GLY A 268 -2.28 39.01 -25.46
CA GLY A 268 -1.35 40.12 -25.70
C GLY A 268 -1.33 40.59 -27.16
N LYS A 269 -1.38 39.66 -28.13
CA LYS A 269 -1.51 40.01 -29.56
C LYS A 269 -2.84 40.70 -29.85
N LYS A 270 -3.93 40.22 -29.26
CA LYS A 270 -5.27 40.78 -29.45
C LYS A 270 -5.37 42.20 -28.89
N VAL A 271 -4.82 42.45 -27.70
CA VAL A 271 -4.75 43.80 -27.12
C VAL A 271 -3.99 44.76 -28.04
N LYS A 272 -2.83 44.34 -28.58
CA LYS A 272 -2.06 45.14 -29.55
C LYS A 272 -2.86 45.44 -30.81
N ALA A 273 -3.58 44.45 -31.36
CA ALA A 273 -4.42 44.65 -32.54
C ALA A 273 -5.59 45.62 -32.26
N HIS A 274 -6.21 45.57 -31.08
CA HIS A 274 -7.22 46.55 -30.68
C HIS A 274 -6.65 47.97 -30.56
N LEU A 275 -5.45 48.14 -30.01
CA LEU A 275 -4.78 49.45 -29.94
C LEU A 275 -4.46 49.99 -31.35
N GLN A 276 -4.03 49.13 -32.26
CA GLN A 276 -3.80 49.51 -33.67
C GLN A 276 -5.09 49.94 -34.35
N LEU A 277 -6.18 49.19 -34.16
CA LEU A 277 -7.49 49.52 -34.69
C LEU A 277 -7.95 50.91 -34.19
N HIS A 278 -7.80 51.17 -32.88
CA HIS A 278 -8.16 52.45 -32.28
C HIS A 278 -7.36 53.62 -32.88
N ALA A 279 -6.04 53.46 -33.01
CA ALA A 279 -5.18 54.48 -33.59
C ALA A 279 -5.50 54.78 -35.06
N LEU A 280 -5.89 53.76 -35.84
CA LEU A 280 -6.35 53.95 -37.23
C LEU A 280 -7.66 54.74 -37.27
N ILE A 281 -8.62 54.45 -36.39
CA ILE A 281 -9.91 55.16 -36.31
C ILE A 281 -9.72 56.63 -35.89
N GLU A 282 -8.87 56.90 -34.90
CA GLU A 282 -8.54 58.28 -34.48
C GLU A 282 -7.77 59.06 -35.54
N GLY A 283 -6.95 58.35 -36.34
CA GLY A 283 -6.25 58.95 -37.48
C GLY A 283 -7.16 59.28 -38.66
N THR A 284 -8.32 58.62 -38.79
CA THR A 284 -9.34 58.92 -39.81
C THR A 284 -10.30 60.05 -39.45
N THR A 285 -10.38 60.43 -38.18
CA THR A 285 -11.31 61.47 -37.69
C THR A 285 -10.66 62.86 -37.57
N LYS A 286 -9.37 63.00 -37.88
CA LYS A 286 -8.62 64.26 -37.93
C LYS A 286 -8.37 64.69 -39.37
#